data_AF-A0A6B2G6D1-F1
#
_entry.id   AF-A0A6B2G6D1-F1
#
_cell.length_a   1.000
_cell.length_b   1.000
_cell.length_c   1.000
_cell.angle_alpha   90.00
_cell.angle_beta   90.00
_cell.angle_gamma   90.00
#
_symmetry.space_group_name_H-M   'P 1'
#
loop_
_entity.id
_entity.type
_entity.pdbx_description
1 polymer ?
#
loop_
_entity_poly.entity_id
_entity_poly.type
_entity_poly.pdbx_seq_one_letter_code
_entity_poly.pdbx_strand_id
1 'polypeptide(L)'
;IGNPKAFTFRSSKRAARSQTRILDVATKRHHVPHDRYDGDIKPPIIVVVVGPPRVGKSTLISSLVKRYNRQQISNIRGPITVVSGKNQRITFIECNNDINCMIDLAKIADLVMLLVDATFGFEMETFEFINILHAH
;
A
#
# COMPACT_ATOMS: atom_id res chain seq x y z
N ILE A 1 -9.09 26.64 47.01
CA ILE A 1 -10.08 26.81 45.93
C ILE A 1 -9.48 27.77 44.91
N GLY A 2 -9.27 27.33 43.66
CA GLY A 2 -8.46 28.05 42.66
C GLY A 2 -9.20 29.21 41.98
N ASN A 3 -8.49 30.33 41.71
CA ASN A 3 -9.02 31.51 41.05
C ASN A 3 -9.16 31.27 39.51
N PRO A 4 -10.38 31.24 38.95
CA PRO A 4 -10.59 30.96 37.52
C PRO A 4 -10.06 32.07 36.59
N LYS A 5 -9.82 33.28 37.09
CA LYS A 5 -9.25 34.38 36.29
C LYS A 5 -7.75 34.20 35.99
N ALA A 6 -7.05 33.40 36.78
CA ALA A 6 -5.63 33.13 36.59
C ALA A 6 -5.34 32.13 35.44
N PHE A 7 -6.33 31.32 35.03
CA PHE A 7 -6.18 30.27 34.02
C PHE A 7 -6.86 30.62 32.69
N THR A 8 -6.63 31.83 32.19
CA THR A 8 -7.20 32.31 30.93
C THR A 8 -6.19 32.26 29.79
N PHE A 9 -6.68 32.10 28.56
CA PHE A 9 -5.82 32.13 27.38
C PHE A 9 -5.32 33.56 27.12
N ARG A 10 -4.07 33.69 26.65
CA ARG A 10 -3.52 34.99 26.24
C ARG A 10 -4.16 35.55 24.96
N SER A 11 -4.75 34.71 24.12
CA SER A 11 -5.45 35.11 22.89
C SER A 11 -6.58 34.13 22.55
N SER A 12 -7.82 34.61 22.55
CA SER A 12 -9.02 33.82 22.22
C SER A 12 -8.97 33.23 20.83
N LYS A 13 -8.60 34.07 19.84
CA LYS A 13 -8.55 33.67 18.42
C LYS A 13 -7.50 32.58 18.17
N ARG A 14 -6.32 32.68 18.80
CA ARG A 14 -5.28 31.64 18.67
C ARG A 14 -5.66 30.36 19.40
N ALA A 15 -6.23 30.48 20.61
CA ALA A 15 -6.72 29.34 21.39
C ALA A 15 -7.82 28.57 20.63
N ALA A 16 -8.81 29.28 20.07
CA ALA A 16 -9.87 28.69 19.27
C ALA A 16 -9.33 27.94 18.04
N ARG A 17 -8.44 28.57 17.25
CA ARG A 17 -7.82 27.92 16.07
C ARG A 17 -7.03 26.66 16.45
N SER A 18 -6.29 26.72 17.57
CA SER A 18 -5.53 25.57 18.06
C SER A 18 -6.47 24.44 18.50
N GLN A 19 -7.55 24.76 19.20
CA GLN A 19 -8.54 23.79 19.65
C GLN A 19 -9.23 23.14 18.45
N THR A 20 -9.69 23.91 17.45
CA THR A 20 -10.29 23.37 16.23
C THR A 20 -9.34 22.41 15.52
N ARG A 21 -8.06 22.79 15.33
CA ARG A 21 -7.07 21.89 14.70
C ARG A 21 -6.86 20.60 15.50
N ILE A 22 -6.79 20.68 16.83
CA ILE A 22 -6.62 19.50 17.68
C ILE A 22 -7.82 18.57 17.53
N LEU A 23 -9.03 19.13 17.56
CA LEU A 23 -10.26 18.37 17.36
C LEU A 23 -10.32 17.76 15.97
N ASP A 24 -10.03 18.50 14.90
CA ASP A 24 -10.01 17.98 13.53
C ASP A 24 -9.00 16.84 13.36
N VAL A 25 -7.82 16.95 13.95
CA VAL A 25 -6.80 15.90 13.92
C VAL A 25 -7.24 14.67 14.71
N ALA A 26 -7.86 14.87 15.88
CA ALA A 26 -8.37 13.77 16.70
C ALA A 26 -9.49 13.02 15.96
N THR A 27 -10.44 13.75 15.35
CA THR A 27 -11.54 13.18 14.57
C THR A 27 -11.02 12.42 13.35
N LYS A 28 -10.03 12.96 12.63
CA LYS A 28 -9.42 12.27 11.46
C LYS A 28 -8.66 10.99 11.82
N ARG A 29 -8.11 10.90 13.03
CA ARG A 29 -7.42 9.68 13.53
C ARG A 29 -8.39 8.62 14.01
N HIS A 30 -9.65 8.99 14.25
CA HIS A 30 -10.65 8.06 14.71
C HIS A 30 -11.06 7.16 13.55
N HIS A 31 -10.65 5.89 13.61
CA HIS A 31 -11.02 4.87 12.64
C HIS A 31 -11.96 3.85 13.30
N VAL A 32 -12.74 3.15 12.47
CA VAL A 32 -13.58 2.04 12.93
C VAL A 32 -12.65 0.92 13.43
N PRO A 33 -12.83 0.39 14.65
CA PRO A 33 -12.05 -0.73 15.13
C PRO A 33 -12.30 -1.95 14.24
N HIS A 34 -11.23 -2.62 13.86
CA HIS A 34 -11.26 -3.84 13.05
C HIS A 34 -10.33 -4.86 13.69
N ASP A 35 -10.77 -6.12 13.74
CA ASP A 35 -9.96 -7.20 14.28
C ASP A 35 -8.72 -7.39 13.41
N ARG A 36 -7.56 -7.53 14.06
CA ARG A 36 -6.29 -7.80 13.40
C ARG A 36 -5.79 -9.18 13.80
N TYR A 37 -5.08 -9.82 12.89
CA TYR A 37 -4.38 -11.05 13.21
C TYR A 37 -3.19 -10.74 14.13
N ASP A 38 -3.29 -11.19 15.39
CA ASP A 38 -2.29 -10.97 16.45
C ASP A 38 -1.33 -12.16 16.63
N GLY A 39 -1.09 -12.94 15.57
CA GLY A 39 -0.10 -14.02 15.62
C GLY A 39 1.34 -13.50 15.66
N ASP A 40 2.20 -14.21 16.39
CA ASP A 40 3.62 -13.83 16.59
C ASP A 40 4.43 -13.87 15.28
N ILE A 41 4.04 -14.75 14.36
CA ILE A 41 4.62 -14.86 13.01
C ILE A 41 3.69 -14.18 12.01
N LYS A 42 4.15 -13.08 11.41
CA LYS A 42 3.39 -12.38 10.37
C LYS A 42 3.39 -13.19 9.05
N PRO A 43 2.25 -13.27 8.35
CA PRO A 43 2.20 -13.85 7.01
C PRO A 43 3.03 -13.00 6.03
N PRO A 44 3.47 -13.58 4.89
CA PRO A 44 4.12 -12.81 3.83
C PRO A 44 3.17 -11.76 3.27
N ILE A 45 3.66 -10.53 3.06
CA ILE A 45 2.90 -9.48 2.39
C ILE A 45 2.83 -9.81 0.89
N ILE A 46 1.62 -9.88 0.34
CA ILE A 46 1.38 -10.15 -1.08
C ILE A 46 1.48 -8.84 -1.86
N VAL A 47 2.50 -8.74 -2.70
CA VAL A 47 2.76 -7.60 -3.59
C VAL A 47 2.44 -8.01 -5.02
N VAL A 48 1.37 -7.46 -5.57
CA VAL A 48 0.98 -7.70 -6.96
C VAL A 48 1.59 -6.61 -7.85
N VAL A 49 2.28 -7.02 -8.91
CA VAL A 49 2.87 -6.12 -9.91
C VAL A 49 1.95 -6.11 -11.13
N VAL A 50 1.36 -4.94 -11.41
CA VAL A 50 0.37 -4.75 -12.47
C VAL A 50 0.80 -3.62 -13.37
N GLY A 51 0.40 -3.69 -14.63
CA GLY A 51 0.61 -2.66 -15.62
C GLY A 51 0.43 -3.22 -17.02
N PRO A 52 0.50 -2.36 -18.04
CA PRO A 52 0.24 -2.76 -19.42
C PRO A 52 1.24 -3.80 -19.95
N PRO A 53 0.98 -4.42 -21.12
CA PRO A 53 1.94 -5.35 -21.71
C PRO A 53 3.29 -4.67 -21.93
N ARG A 54 4.38 -5.39 -21.66
CA ARG A 54 5.76 -4.95 -21.98
C ARG A 54 6.28 -3.70 -21.23
N VAL A 55 5.57 -3.20 -20.22
CA VAL A 55 6.02 -2.08 -19.34
C VAL A 55 7.20 -2.45 -18.40
N GLY A 56 7.68 -3.70 -18.44
CA GLY A 56 8.83 -4.14 -17.63
C GLY A 56 8.50 -4.77 -16.27
N LYS A 57 7.28 -5.31 -16.10
CA LYS A 57 6.83 -6.00 -14.87
C LYS A 57 7.81 -7.06 -14.38
N SER A 58 8.16 -8.03 -15.23
CA SER A 58 9.12 -9.09 -14.86
C SER A 58 10.52 -8.53 -14.57
N THR A 59 10.97 -7.54 -15.34
CA THR A 59 12.27 -6.89 -15.10
C THR A 59 12.34 -6.24 -13.73
N LEU A 60 11.26 -5.59 -13.30
CA LEU A 60 11.15 -4.99 -11.97
C LEU A 60 11.23 -6.06 -10.87
N ILE A 61 10.43 -7.13 -10.99
CA ILE A 61 10.46 -8.23 -10.01
C ILE A 61 11.87 -8.83 -9.93
N SER A 62 12.51 -9.11 -11.07
CA SER A 62 13.87 -9.70 -11.10
C SER A 62 14.87 -8.79 -10.40
N SER A 63 14.75 -7.47 -10.62
CA SER A 63 15.60 -6.46 -9.98
C SER A 63 15.37 -6.38 -8.47
N LEU A 64 14.12 -6.43 -8.01
CA LEU A 64 13.79 -6.43 -6.58
C LEU A 64 14.29 -7.70 -5.89
N VAL A 65 14.06 -8.87 -6.50
CA VAL A 65 14.53 -10.15 -5.93
C VAL A 65 16.05 -10.18 -5.87
N LYS A 66 16.75 -9.70 -6.92
CA LYS A 66 18.20 -9.54 -6.90
C LYS A 66 18.67 -8.60 -5.79
N ARG A 67 17.93 -7.55 -5.49
CA ARG A 67 18.24 -6.62 -4.39
C ARG A 67 18.12 -7.29 -3.01
N TYR A 68 17.10 -8.12 -2.80
CA TYR A 68 16.91 -8.83 -1.53
C TYR A 68 17.86 -10.00 -1.34
N ASN A 69 17.97 -10.89 -2.33
CA ASN A 69 18.67 -12.16 -2.19
C ASN A 69 20.09 -12.15 -2.77
N ARG A 70 20.51 -11.07 -3.44
CA ARG A 70 21.79 -10.96 -4.19
C ARG A 70 21.96 -12.04 -5.27
N GLN A 71 20.87 -12.68 -5.68
CA GLN A 71 20.84 -13.73 -6.71
C GLN A 71 20.04 -13.24 -7.91
N GLN A 72 20.53 -13.54 -9.12
CA GLN A 72 19.83 -13.22 -10.35
C GLN A 72 18.89 -14.37 -10.73
N ILE A 73 17.62 -14.04 -10.95
CA ILE A 73 16.62 -14.98 -11.46
C ILE A 73 16.37 -14.65 -12.93
N SER A 74 16.53 -15.63 -13.80
CA SER A 74 16.35 -15.49 -15.25
C SER A 74 14.89 -15.57 -15.69
N ASN A 75 14.11 -16.47 -15.09
CA ASN A 75 12.72 -16.71 -15.45
C ASN A 75 11.81 -16.53 -14.25
N ILE A 76 10.96 -15.51 -14.29
CA ILE A 76 9.91 -15.29 -13.29
C ILE A 76 8.68 -16.05 -13.73
N ARG A 77 8.29 -17.05 -12.93
CA ARG A 77 7.06 -17.83 -13.15
C ARG A 77 6.41 -18.07 -11.79
N GLY A 78 5.15 -17.64 -11.68
CA GLY A 78 4.39 -17.77 -10.44
C GLY A 78 4.87 -16.86 -9.31
N PRO A 79 4.34 -17.06 -8.08
CA PRO A 79 4.67 -16.25 -6.92
C PRO A 79 6.14 -16.43 -6.47
N ILE A 80 6.84 -15.32 -6.22
CA ILE A 80 8.22 -15.33 -5.71
C ILE A 80 8.24 -14.74 -4.31
N THR A 81 8.54 -15.57 -3.31
CA THR A 81 8.67 -15.12 -1.93
C THR A 81 10.13 -14.81 -1.59
N VAL A 82 10.37 -13.63 -1.02
CA VAL A 82 11.67 -13.20 -0.49
C VAL A 82 11.57 -12.80 0.97
N VAL A 83 12.68 -12.92 1.70
CA VAL A 83 12.79 -12.44 3.08
C VAL A 83 13.30 -11.00 3.03
N SER A 84 12.49 -10.05 3.48
CA SER A 84 12.85 -8.61 3.51
C SER A 84 13.55 -8.21 4.80
N GLY A 85 13.24 -8.89 5.91
CA GLY A 85 13.86 -8.68 7.22
C GLY A 85 13.65 -9.86 8.15
N LYS A 86 14.08 -9.75 9.42
CA LYS A 86 14.04 -10.87 10.39
C LYS A 86 12.67 -11.52 10.55
N ASN A 87 11.61 -10.71 10.60
CA ASN A 87 10.23 -11.17 10.79
C ASN A 87 9.30 -10.74 9.64
N GLN A 88 9.84 -10.49 8.44
CA GLN A 88 9.05 -9.99 7.32
C GLN A 88 9.42 -10.66 6.00
N ARG A 89 8.41 -11.24 5.37
CA ARG A 89 8.48 -11.85 4.04
C ARG A 89 7.58 -11.10 3.07
N ILE A 90 7.96 -11.11 1.81
CA ILE A 90 7.22 -10.45 0.73
C ILE A 90 7.07 -11.46 -0.41
N THR A 91 5.85 -11.63 -0.90
CA THR A 91 5.54 -12.48 -2.05
C THR A 91 5.19 -11.59 -3.23
N PHE A 92 6.04 -11.57 -4.25
CA PHE A 92 5.77 -10.89 -5.52
C PHE A 92 4.96 -11.78 -6.45
N ILE A 93 3.89 -11.25 -7.03
CA ILE A 93 3.10 -11.92 -8.06
C ILE A 93 3.00 -10.99 -9.27
N GLU A 94 3.42 -11.48 -10.43
CA GLU A 94 3.21 -10.76 -11.69
C GLU A 94 1.76 -10.99 -12.17
N CYS A 95 1.04 -9.91 -12.45
CA CYS A 95 -0.29 -9.99 -13.05
C CYS A 95 -0.18 -10.17 -14.57
N ASN A 96 -0.85 -11.21 -15.08
CA ASN A 96 -1.08 -11.36 -16.50
C ASN A 96 -2.15 -10.35 -16.97
N ASN A 97 -2.18 -10.05 -18.26
CA ASN A 97 -3.15 -9.11 -18.85
C ASN A 97 -4.56 -9.73 -19.05
N ASP A 98 -4.93 -10.75 -18.29
CA ASP A 98 -6.28 -11.33 -18.31
C ASP A 98 -7.11 -10.72 -17.17
N ILE A 99 -8.33 -10.28 -17.49
CA ILE A 99 -9.25 -9.65 -16.53
C ILE A 99 -9.56 -10.59 -15.37
N ASN A 100 -9.68 -11.90 -15.61
CA ASN A 100 -9.93 -12.86 -14.52
C ASN A 100 -8.76 -12.89 -13.52
N CYS A 101 -7.53 -12.88 -14.05
CA CYS A 101 -6.32 -12.83 -13.23
C CYS A 101 -6.24 -11.52 -12.44
N MET A 102 -6.62 -10.39 -13.04
CA MET A 102 -6.71 -9.10 -12.36
C MET A 102 -7.69 -9.11 -11.19
N ILE A 103 -8.87 -9.70 -11.36
CA ILE A 103 -9.89 -9.80 -10.30
C ILE A 103 -9.40 -10.65 -9.14
N ASP A 104 -8.82 -11.81 -9.44
CA ASP A 104 -8.34 -12.72 -8.39
C ASP A 104 -7.16 -12.12 -7.62
N LEU A 105 -6.23 -11.47 -8.33
CA LEU A 105 -5.09 -10.81 -7.71
C LEU A 105 -5.51 -9.57 -6.90
N ALA A 106 -6.49 -8.80 -7.36
CA ALA A 106 -7.03 -7.66 -6.62
C ALA A 106 -7.60 -8.08 -5.25
N LYS A 107 -8.26 -9.24 -5.17
CA LYS A 107 -8.85 -9.75 -3.92
C LYS A 107 -7.82 -10.22 -2.89
N ILE A 108 -6.61 -10.59 -3.32
CA ILE A 108 -5.56 -11.13 -2.43
C ILE A 108 -4.41 -10.15 -2.20
N ALA A 109 -4.37 -9.02 -2.91
CA ALA A 109 -3.25 -8.08 -2.83
C ALA A 109 -3.27 -7.31 -1.51
N ASP A 110 -2.15 -7.31 -0.79
CA ASP A 110 -1.93 -6.38 0.32
C ASP A 110 -1.35 -5.06 -0.18
N LEU A 111 -0.51 -5.14 -1.23
CA LEU A 111 0.14 -4.00 -1.88
C LEU A 111 0.13 -4.19 -3.40
N VAL A 112 -0.11 -3.10 -4.10
CA VAL A 112 -0.07 -3.06 -5.57
C VAL A 112 1.07 -2.17 -6.04
N MET A 113 1.91 -2.71 -6.92
CA MET A 113 2.88 -1.94 -7.70
C MET A 113 2.32 -1.74 -9.11
N LEU A 114 1.76 -0.55 -9.35
CA LEU A 114 1.19 -0.17 -10.64
C LEU A 114 2.28 0.48 -11.52
N LEU A 115 2.61 -0.16 -12.64
CA LEU A 115 3.59 0.33 -13.60
C LEU A 115 2.86 1.04 -14.74
N VAL A 116 3.34 2.24 -15.07
CA VAL A 116 2.82 3.08 -16.14
C VAL A 116 3.97 3.42 -17.08
N ASP A 117 3.74 3.31 -18.38
CA ASP A 117 4.70 3.78 -19.38
C ASP A 117 4.63 5.31 -19.44
N ALA A 118 5.74 6.00 -19.12
CA ALA A 118 5.79 7.45 -19.15
C ALA A 118 5.78 8.04 -20.58
N THR A 119 6.11 7.25 -21.60
CA THR A 119 6.13 7.69 -22.99
C THR A 119 4.75 7.62 -23.62
N PHE A 120 4.01 6.54 -23.36
CA PHE A 120 2.64 6.38 -23.85
C PHE A 120 1.60 7.03 -22.92
N GLY A 121 1.85 7.00 -21.62
CA GLY A 121 0.92 7.43 -20.59
C GLY A 121 0.09 6.27 -20.05
N PHE A 122 -1.14 6.58 -19.64
CA PHE A 122 -2.05 5.58 -19.08
C PHE A 122 -2.75 4.78 -20.18
N GLU A 123 -2.60 3.46 -20.13
CA GLU A 123 -3.36 2.51 -20.95
C GLU A 123 -4.64 2.05 -20.24
N MET A 124 -5.60 1.50 -21.00
CA MET A 124 -6.92 1.11 -20.47
C MET A 124 -6.80 0.06 -19.37
N GLU A 125 -5.88 -0.90 -19.50
CA GLU A 125 -5.60 -1.97 -18.53
C GLU A 125 -5.26 -1.42 -17.14
N THR A 126 -4.62 -0.24 -17.11
CA THR A 126 -4.26 0.42 -15.85
C THR A 126 -5.51 0.90 -15.12
N PHE A 127 -6.45 1.50 -15.84
CA PHE A 127 -7.71 1.99 -15.27
C PHE A 127 -8.67 0.85 -14.94
N GLU A 128 -8.71 -0.21 -15.75
CA GLU A 128 -9.49 -1.42 -15.46
C GLU A 128 -9.07 -2.02 -14.11
N PHE A 129 -7.77 -2.19 -13.88
CA PHE A 129 -7.28 -2.73 -12.62
C PHE A 129 -7.60 -1.84 -11.41
N ILE A 130 -7.42 -0.52 -11.54
CA ILE A 130 -7.76 0.43 -10.48
C ILE A 130 -9.25 0.37 -10.14
N ASN A 131 -10.12 0.26 -11.14
CA ASN A 131 -11.55 0.17 -10.92
C ASN A 131 -11.94 -1.15 -10.23
N ILE A 132 -11.31 -2.27 -10.58
CA ILE A 132 -11.49 -3.55 -9.90
C ILE A 132 -11.06 -3.44 -8.43
N LEU A 133 -9.92 -2.81 -8.15
CA LEU A 133 -9.44 -2.56 -6.77
C LEU A 133 -10.35 -1.64 -5.96
N HIS A 134 -11.06 -0.70 -6.60
CA HIS A 134 -12.00 0.16 -5.87
C HIS A 134 -13.31 -0.57 -5.51
N ALA A 135 -13.68 -1.60 -6.28
CA ALA A 135 -14.89 -2.36 -6.07
C ALA A 135 -14.75 -3.49 -5.04
N HIS A 136 -13.51 -3.90 -4.74
CA HIS A 136 -13.16 -5.02 -3.85
C HIS A 136 -12.36 -4.54 -2.65
#